data_AF-A0A3Q8XQ55-F1
#
_entry.id   AF-A0A3Q8XQ55-F1
#
_cell.length_a   1.000
_cell.length_b   1.000
_cell.length_c   1.000
_cell.angle_alpha   90.00
_cell.angle_beta   90.00
_cell.angle_gamma   90.00
#
_symmetry.space_group_name_H-M   'P 1'
#
loop_
_entity.id
_entity.type
_entity.pdbx_description
1 polymer ?
#
loop_
_entity_poly.entity_id
_entity_poly.type
_entity_poly.pdbx_seq_one_letter_code
_entity_poly.pdbx_strand_id
1 'polypeptide(L)'
;MAGYDRHHIVERSTARPSGFFEDTINDPDNIVLIPRMQHWLINRWCARPNDEFGGLPPREFLQGKSWDEQRRVGLNALVDAGVLKP
;
A
#
# COMPACT_ATOMS: atom_id res chain seq x y z
N MET A 1 18.15 -6.36 -3.50
CA MET A 1 18.52 -7.77 -3.27
C MET A 1 17.85 -8.62 -4.34
N ALA A 2 18.49 -9.69 -4.80
CA ALA A 2 17.81 -10.62 -5.69
C ALA A 2 16.55 -11.16 -4.99
N GLY A 3 15.39 -11.06 -5.65
CA GLY A 3 14.11 -11.58 -5.14
C GLY A 3 13.30 -10.67 -4.21
N TYR A 4 13.77 -9.48 -3.85
CA TYR A 4 13.04 -8.54 -3.00
C TYR A 4 12.91 -7.16 -3.65
N ASP A 5 11.80 -6.48 -3.37
CA ASP A 5 11.51 -5.14 -3.86
C ASP A 5 11.16 -4.21 -2.68
N ARG A 6 11.46 -2.91 -2.83
CA ARG A 6 10.98 -1.89 -1.90
C ARG A 6 9.51 -1.61 -2.19
N HIS A 7 8.69 -1.76 -1.16
CA HIS A 7 7.26 -1.50 -1.21
C HIS A 7 6.94 -0.31 -0.31
N HIS A 8 6.06 0.57 -0.78
CA HIS A 8 5.58 1.68 0.03
C HIS A 8 4.31 1.22 0.73
N ILE A 9 4.26 1.30 2.06
CA ILE A 9 3.08 0.92 2.86
C ILE A 9 1.87 1.74 2.39
N VAL A 10 2.05 3.06 2.29
CA VAL A 10 1.15 3.95 1.55
C VAL A 10 1.63 4.07 0.12
N GLU A 11 0.86 3.56 -0.84
CA GLU A 11 1.25 3.58 -2.25
C GLU A 11 1.40 5.00 -2.82
N ARG A 12 2.48 5.24 -3.56
CA ARG A 12 2.72 6.52 -4.27
C ARG A 12 1.56 6.93 -5.19
N SER A 13 0.93 5.97 -5.86
CA SER A 13 -0.20 6.20 -6.77
C SER A 13 -1.46 6.69 -6.07
N THR A 14 -1.61 6.44 -4.77
CA THR A 14 -2.72 6.94 -3.95
C THR A 14 -2.30 8.19 -3.19
N ALA A 15 -1.07 8.21 -2.67
CA ALA A 15 -0.58 9.30 -1.84
C ALA A 15 -0.44 10.63 -2.60
N ARG A 16 0.12 10.59 -3.81
CA ARG A 16 0.33 11.80 -4.62
C ARG A 16 -0.97 12.49 -5.01
N PRO A 17 -2.00 11.80 -5.55
CA PRO A 17 -3.31 12.42 -5.76
C PRO A 17 -3.99 12.91 -4.48
N SER A 18 -3.64 12.32 -3.32
CA SER A 18 -4.14 12.76 -2.01
C SER A 18 -3.41 13.99 -1.45
N GLY A 19 -2.41 14.52 -2.16
CA GLY A 19 -1.70 15.76 -1.79
C GLY A 19 -0.61 15.60 -0.73
N PHE A 20 -0.16 14.38 -0.42
CA PHE A 20 0.95 14.18 0.52
C PHE A 20 2.29 14.60 -0.09
N PHE A 21 3.17 15.16 0.74
CA PHE A 21 4.51 15.59 0.34
C PHE A 21 5.41 14.41 -0.02
N GLU A 22 6.32 14.60 -0.97
CA GLU A 22 7.27 13.56 -1.38
C GLU A 22 8.16 13.09 -0.22
N ASP A 23 8.50 13.97 0.74
CA ASP A 23 9.29 13.60 1.91
C ASP A 23 8.54 12.58 2.79
N THR A 24 7.23 12.77 2.99
CA THR A 24 6.39 11.82 3.71
C THR A 24 6.21 10.51 2.94
N ILE A 25 6.06 10.61 1.62
CA ILE A 25 5.86 9.44 0.75
C ILE A 25 7.11 8.55 0.72
N ASN A 26 8.29 9.16 0.60
CA ASN A 26 9.57 8.45 0.47
C ASN A 26 10.28 8.28 1.83
N ASP A 27 9.61 8.60 2.94
CA ASP A 27 10.14 8.41 4.29
C ASP A 27 10.47 6.91 4.51
N PRO A 28 11.63 6.57 5.11
CA PRO A 28 11.98 5.21 5.46
C PRO A 28 10.89 4.46 6.25
N ASP A 29 10.11 5.14 7.09
CA ASP A 29 9.01 4.55 7.88
C ASP A 29 7.80 4.14 7.02
N ASN A 30 7.76 4.59 5.77
CA ASN A 30 6.78 4.19 4.77
C ASN A 30 7.32 3.10 3.82
N ILE A 31 8.57 2.66 3.95
CA ILE A 31 9.20 1.73 3.00
C ILE A 31 9.61 0.43 3.68
N VAL A 32 9.11 -0.69 3.15
CA VAL A 32 9.48 -2.03 3.59
C VAL A 32 10.09 -2.84 2.45
N LEU A 33 11.04 -3.72 2.76
CA LEU A 33 11.60 -4.66 1.80
C LEU A 33 10.82 -5.97 1.86
N ILE A 34 10.16 -6.34 0.76
CA ILE A 34 9.28 -7.52 0.71
C ILE A 34 9.68 -8.42 -0.46
N PRO A 35 9.42 -9.74 -0.39
CA PRO A 35 9.74 -10.60 -1.51
C PRO A 35 8.86 -10.24 -2.73
N ARG A 36 9.46 -10.35 -3.92
CA ARG A 36 8.89 -9.83 -5.17
C ARG A 36 7.51 -10.40 -5.50
N MET A 37 7.28 -11.67 -5.16
CA MET A 37 5.98 -12.30 -5.40
C MET A 37 4.88 -11.63 -4.56
N GLN A 38 5.13 -11.39 -3.27
CA GLN A 38 4.22 -10.69 -2.38
C GLN A 38 3.99 -9.25 -2.86
N HIS A 39 5.04 -8.57 -3.33
CA HIS A 39 4.89 -7.24 -3.93
C HIS A 39 3.92 -7.24 -5.11
N TRP A 40 4.00 -8.23 -6.00
CA TRP A 40 3.07 -8.34 -7.12
C TRP A 40 1.64 -8.66 -6.69
N LEU A 41 1.47 -9.52 -5.68
CA LEU A 41 0.16 -9.85 -5.13
C LEU A 41 -0.52 -8.63 -4.51
N ILE A 42 0.21 -7.85 -3.71
CA ILE A 42 -0.30 -6.62 -3.08
C ILE A 42 -0.66 -5.59 -4.16
N ASN A 43 0.25 -5.32 -5.11
CA ASN A 43 -0.03 -4.38 -6.20
C ASN A 43 -1.28 -4.78 -7.02
N ARG A 44 -1.49 -6.08 -7.23
CA ARG A 44 -2.67 -6.61 -7.91
C ARG A 44 -3.93 -6.44 -7.07
N TRP A 45 -3.86 -6.64 -5.76
CA TRP A 45 -4.98 -6.41 -4.84
C TRP A 45 -5.36 -4.93 -4.78
N CYS A 46 -4.39 -4.02 -4.67
CA CYS A 46 -4.63 -2.58 -4.66
C CYS A 46 -5.36 -2.07 -5.92
N ALA A 47 -5.18 -2.74 -7.06
CA ALA A 47 -5.80 -2.39 -8.33
C ALA A 47 -7.13 -3.12 -8.62
N ARG A 48 -7.62 -3.96 -7.69
CA ARG A 48 -8.81 -4.79 -7.92
C ARG A 48 -10.00 -4.31 -7.10
N PRO A 49 -11.18 -4.11 -7.73
CA PRO A 49 -12.44 -3.95 -7.04
C PRO A 49 -12.68 -5.05 -6.01
N ASN A 50 -13.17 -4.67 -4.82
CA ASN A 50 -13.64 -5.62 -3.83
C ASN A 50 -14.73 -5.03 -2.93
N ASP A 51 -15.47 -5.90 -2.25
CA ASP A 51 -16.66 -5.51 -1.46
C ASP A 51 -16.30 -4.76 -0.17
N GLU A 52 -15.09 -4.97 0.39
CA GLU A 52 -14.60 -4.24 1.57
C GLU A 52 -14.53 -2.73 1.31
N PHE A 53 -14.22 -2.34 0.07
CA PHE A 53 -14.14 -0.94 -0.36
C PHE A 53 -15.33 -0.53 -1.25
N GLY A 54 -16.50 -1.14 -1.05
CA GLY A 54 -17.73 -0.75 -1.74
C GLY A 54 -17.69 -0.97 -3.26
N GLY A 55 -16.94 -1.99 -3.71
CA GLY A 55 -16.77 -2.30 -5.13
C GLY A 55 -15.71 -1.45 -5.83
N LEU A 56 -14.92 -0.64 -5.10
CA LEU A 56 -13.80 0.11 -5.65
C LEU A 56 -12.47 -0.61 -5.42
N PRO A 57 -11.45 -0.39 -6.27
CA PRO A 57 -10.08 -0.75 -5.94
C PRO A 57 -9.62 -0.03 -4.67
N PRO A 58 -8.88 -0.69 -3.75
CA PRO A 58 -8.37 -0.05 -2.54
C PRO A 58 -7.65 1.26 -2.83
N ARG A 59 -6.82 1.29 -3.88
CA ARG A 59 -6.05 2.49 -4.24
C ARG A 59 -6.88 3.68 -4.70
N GLU A 60 -8.10 3.43 -5.21
CA GLU A 60 -9.05 4.46 -5.63
C GLU A 60 -9.89 4.91 -4.44
N PHE A 61 -10.42 3.96 -3.67
CA PHE A 61 -11.19 4.24 -2.44
C PHE A 61 -10.40 5.10 -1.45
N LEU A 62 -9.09 4.86 -1.34
CA LEU A 62 -8.21 5.55 -0.40
C LEU A 62 -7.84 6.98 -0.83
N GLN A 63 -8.12 7.40 -2.07
CA GLN A 63 -7.79 8.76 -2.52
C GLN A 63 -8.54 9.80 -1.70
N GLY A 64 -7.80 10.82 -1.22
CA GLY A 64 -8.35 11.89 -0.39
C GLY A 64 -8.59 11.50 1.07
N LYS A 65 -8.29 10.27 1.49
CA LYS A 65 -8.29 9.87 2.90
C LYS A 65 -7.00 10.29 3.62
N SER A 66 -7.05 10.33 4.94
CA SER A 66 -5.90 10.69 5.78
C SER A 66 -4.74 9.70 5.63
N TRP A 67 -3.53 10.18 5.93
CA TRP A 67 -2.32 9.35 5.90
C TRP A 67 -2.46 8.11 6.77
N ASP A 68 -2.97 8.27 7.99
CA ASP A 68 -3.16 7.17 8.94
C ASP A 68 -4.10 6.09 8.41
N GLU A 69 -5.16 6.48 7.70
CA GLU A 69 -6.11 5.53 7.12
C GLU A 69 -5.48 4.76 5.94
N GLN A 70 -4.76 5.46 5.05
CA GLN A 70 -4.04 4.79 3.97
C GLN A 70 -2.96 3.85 4.53
N ARG A 71 -2.26 4.27 5.58
CA ARG A 71 -1.20 3.48 6.23
C ARG A 71 -1.77 2.26 6.95
N ARG A 72 -2.90 2.40 7.64
CA ARG A 72 -3.62 1.29 8.28
C ARG A 72 -3.98 0.21 7.25
N VAL A 73 -4.58 0.61 6.13
CA VAL A 73 -4.94 -0.35 5.06
C VAL A 73 -3.71 -0.97 4.42
N GLY A 74 -2.64 -0.21 4.18
CA GLY A 74 -1.36 -0.72 3.67
C GLY A 74 -0.71 -1.76 4.60
N LEU A 75 -0.72 -1.52 5.91
CA LEU A 75 -0.23 -2.46 6.90
C LEU A 75 -1.07 -3.75 6.93
N ASN A 76 -2.39 -3.64 6.88
CA ASN A 76 -3.27 -4.80 6.80
C ASN A 76 -2.99 -5.62 5.54
N ALA A 77 -2.80 -4.99 4.38
CA ALA A 77 -2.44 -5.70 3.15
C ALA A 77 -1.12 -6.48 3.27
N LEU A 78 -0.16 -5.96 4.03
CA LEU A 78 1.10 -6.67 4.31
C LEU A 78 0.89 -7.87 5.26
N VAL A 79 -0.01 -7.75 6.24
CA VAL A 79 -0.39 -8.88 7.11
C VAL A 79 -1.11 -9.96 6.30
N ASP A 80 -2.10 -9.59 5.49
CA ASP A 80 -2.89 -10.51 4.68
C ASP A 80 -2.05 -11.23 3.61
N ALA A 81 -1.03 -10.54 3.07
CA ALA A 81 -0.06 -11.13 2.16
C ALA A 81 1.00 -12.01 2.85
N GLY A 82 0.93 -12.17 4.18
CA GLY A 82 1.86 -12.96 4.98
C GLY A 82 3.27 -12.34 5.09
N VAL A 83 3.40 -11.04 4.87
CA VAL A 83 4.67 -10.30 5.02
C VAL A 83 4.89 -9.94 6.49
N LEU A 84 3.86 -9.42 7.15
CA LEU A 84 3.88 -9.07 8.57
C LEU A 84 3.10 -10.08 9.41
N LYS A 85 3.44 -10.15 10.70
CA LYS A 85 2.64 -10.88 11.68
C LYS A 85 1.49 -9.98 12.19
N PRO A 86 0.34 -10.56 12.57
CA PRO A 86 -0.76 -9.82 13.20
C PRO A 86 -0.36 -9.20 14.54
#